data_AF-A0A412CH39-F1
#
_entry.id   AF-A0A412CH39-F1
#
_cell.length_a   1.000
_cell.length_b   1.000
_cell.length_c   1.000
_cell.angle_alpha   90.00
_cell.angle_beta   90.00
_cell.angle_gamma   90.00
#
_symmetry.space_group_name_H-M   'P 1'
#
loop_
_entity.id
_entity.type
_entity.pdbx_description
1 polymer ?
#
loop_
_entity_poly.entity_id
_entity_poly.type
_entity_poly.pdbx_seq_one_letter_code
_entity_poly.pdbx_strand_id
1 'polypeptide(L)'
;MSKVSEKTLKKRRLAQYREAFKNIDDDKMAIVERTIDFAIDLEFRLDNLQKNLDKDGFIEEYCNGKDQYGTKESTASKAYSTALKNYNSLIRTLLSCMPQKTSDDVDDGFEAFVGTLKK
;
A
#
# COMPACT_ATOMS: atom_id res chain seq x y z
N MET A 1 1.09 -12.14 -28.15
CA MET A 1 0.07 -12.13 -27.08
C MET A 1 -0.34 -10.68 -26.84
N SER A 2 -1.62 -10.35 -26.95
CA SER A 2 -2.09 -8.98 -26.73
C SER A 2 -1.83 -8.54 -25.29
N LYS A 3 -1.19 -7.38 -25.12
CA LYS A 3 -0.91 -6.81 -23.80
C LYS A 3 -2.25 -6.53 -23.11
N VAL A 4 -2.47 -7.09 -21.93
CA VAL A 4 -3.68 -6.84 -21.14
C VAL A 4 -3.76 -5.35 -20.79
N SER A 5 -4.93 -4.73 -20.97
CA SER A 5 -5.10 -3.30 -20.70
C SER A 5 -4.94 -2.96 -19.21
N GLU A 6 -4.47 -1.75 -18.90
CA GLU A 6 -4.37 -1.24 -17.52
C GLU A 6 -5.71 -1.33 -16.79
N LYS A 7 -6.80 -0.98 -17.47
CA LYS A 7 -8.17 -1.09 -16.93
C LYS A 7 -8.52 -2.52 -16.51
N THR A 8 -8.12 -3.51 -17.31
CA THR A 8 -8.33 -4.93 -16.98
C THR A 8 -7.49 -5.34 -15.77
N LEU A 9 -6.24 -4.87 -15.67
CA LEU A 9 -5.36 -5.16 -14.53
C LEU A 9 -5.89 -4.53 -13.24
N LYS A 10 -6.32 -3.27 -13.27
CA LYS A 10 -6.95 -2.59 -12.12
C LYS A 10 -8.20 -3.33 -11.64
N LYS A 11 -9.05 -3.81 -12.56
CA LYS A 11 -10.21 -4.64 -12.20
C LYS A 11 -9.81 -5.94 -11.50
N ARG A 12 -8.77 -6.62 -11.99
CA ARG A 12 -8.25 -7.83 -11.32
C ARG A 12 -7.72 -7.51 -9.93
N ARG A 13 -7.02 -6.39 -9.79
CA ARG A 13 -6.48 -5.93 -8.50
C ARG A 13 -7.60 -5.62 -7.50
N LEU A 14 -8.65 -4.91 -7.95
CA LEU A 14 -9.83 -4.63 -7.14
C LEU A 14 -10.52 -5.91 -6.66
N ALA A 15 -10.63 -6.93 -7.52
CA ALA A 15 -11.19 -8.22 -7.11
C ALA A 15 -10.36 -8.91 -6.01
N GLN A 16 -9.03 -8.82 -6.07
CA GLN A 16 -8.14 -9.37 -5.03
C GLN A 16 -8.32 -8.64 -3.69
N TYR A 17 -8.43 -7.31 -3.70
CA TYR A 17 -8.73 -6.55 -2.49
C TYR A 17 -10.10 -6.91 -1.93
N ARG A 18 -11.15 -6.94 -2.76
CA ARG A 18 -12.50 -7.33 -2.30
C ARG A 18 -12.53 -8.72 -1.65
N GLU A 19 -11.79 -9.68 -2.21
CA GLU A 19 -11.65 -11.01 -1.61
C GLU A 19 -10.92 -10.97 -0.25
N ALA A 20 -9.85 -10.19 -0.13
CA ALA A 20 -9.09 -10.05 1.13
C ALA A 20 -9.91 -9.38 2.25
N PHE A 21 -10.84 -8.49 1.89
CA PHE A 21 -11.69 -7.75 2.82
C PHE A 21 -13.10 -8.32 2.96
N LYS A 22 -13.41 -9.50 2.40
CA LYS A 22 -14.78 -10.05 2.38
C LYS A 22 -15.44 -10.28 3.74
N ASN A 23 -14.65 -10.36 4.81
CA ASN A 23 -15.10 -10.69 6.17
C ASN A 23 -15.13 -9.46 7.11
N ILE A 24 -15.02 -8.23 6.58
CA ILE A 24 -15.15 -7.02 7.41
C ILE A 24 -16.60 -6.54 7.44
N ASP A 25 -17.00 -5.88 8.53
CA ASP A 25 -18.35 -5.32 8.67
C ASP A 25 -18.67 -4.30 7.56
N ASP A 26 -19.92 -4.27 7.07
CA ASP A 26 -20.35 -3.41 5.95
C ASP A 26 -20.06 -1.93 6.19
N ASP A 27 -20.28 -1.43 7.41
CA ASP A 27 -19.99 -0.04 7.79
C ASP A 27 -18.50 0.29 7.67
N LYS A 28 -17.62 -0.66 8.02
CA LYS A 28 -16.16 -0.52 7.85
C LYS A 28 -15.80 -0.62 6.38
N MET A 29 -16.44 -1.52 5.63
CA MET A 29 -16.21 -1.71 4.20
C MET A 29 -16.51 -0.44 3.41
N ALA A 30 -17.57 0.30 3.74
CA ALA A 30 -17.90 1.56 3.09
C ALA A 30 -16.77 2.60 3.18
N ILE A 31 -16.03 2.62 4.30
CA ILE A 31 -14.87 3.51 4.51
C ILE A 31 -13.63 2.96 3.78
N VAL A 32 -13.44 1.64 3.81
CA VAL A 32 -12.27 0.95 3.25
C VAL A 32 -12.29 0.91 1.71
N GLU A 33 -13.46 0.82 1.09
CA GLU A 33 -13.60 0.68 -0.37
C GLU A 33 -12.94 1.84 -1.12
N ARG A 34 -13.15 3.08 -0.67
CA ARG A 34 -12.52 4.25 -1.28
C ARG A 34 -11.00 4.24 -1.11
N THR A 35 -10.51 3.71 0.02
CA THR A 35 -9.09 3.56 0.31
C THR A 35 -8.44 2.51 -0.59
N ILE A 36 -9.15 1.41 -0.89
CA ILE A 36 -8.73 0.38 -1.85
C ILE A 36 -8.55 0.99 -3.24
N ASP A 37 -9.55 1.73 -3.74
CA ASP A 37 -9.49 2.37 -5.06
C ASP A 37 -8.26 3.29 -5.17
N PHE A 38 -8.03 4.13 -4.16
CA PHE A 38 -6.87 5.02 -4.14
C PHE A 38 -5.55 4.25 -4.08
N ALA A 39 -5.46 3.16 -3.29
CA ALA A 39 -4.26 2.34 -3.22
C ALA A 39 -3.93 1.69 -4.57
N ILE A 40 -4.94 1.17 -5.28
CA ILE A 40 -4.78 0.59 -6.62
C ILE A 40 -4.35 1.65 -7.61
N ASP A 41 -5.00 2.81 -7.65
CA ASP A 41 -4.59 3.87 -8.59
C ASP A 41 -3.17 4.36 -8.32
N LEU A 42 -2.77 4.44 -7.05
CA LEU A 42 -1.43 4.86 -6.67
C LEU A 42 -0.36 3.79 -6.97
N GLU A 43 -0.69 2.49 -6.84
CA GLU A 43 0.16 1.37 -7.25
C GLU A 43 0.57 1.49 -8.73
N PHE A 44 -0.41 1.70 -9.62
CA PHE A 44 -0.14 1.86 -11.06
C PHE A 44 0.57 3.19 -11.37
N ARG A 45 0.29 4.25 -10.61
CA ARG A 45 1.00 5.53 -10.75
C ARG A 45 2.47 5.39 -10.34
N LEU A 46 2.76 4.61 -9.30
CA LEU A 46 4.13 4.31 -8.86
C LEU A 46 4.94 3.64 -9.97
N ASP A 47 4.36 2.67 -10.70
CA ASP A 47 5.04 2.04 -11.85
C ASP A 47 5.46 3.05 -12.92
N ASN A 48 4.63 4.08 -13.16
CA ASN A 48 4.96 5.12 -14.13
C ASN A 48 5.96 6.14 -13.57
N LEU A 49 5.86 6.50 -12.29
CA LEU A 49 6.83 7.36 -11.63
C LEU A 49 8.20 6.69 -11.54
N GLN A 50 8.27 5.37 -11.33
CA GLN A 50 9.51 4.60 -11.34
C GLN A 50 10.18 4.69 -12.71
N LYS A 51 9.45 4.53 -13.82
CA LYS A 51 10.02 4.69 -15.18
C LYS A 51 10.59 6.10 -15.41
N ASN A 52 9.90 7.12 -14.90
CA ASN A 52 10.41 8.50 -14.97
C ASN A 52 11.68 8.65 -14.14
N LEU A 53 11.72 8.08 -12.92
CA LEU A 53 12.89 8.08 -12.06
C LEU A 53 14.07 7.31 -12.67
N ASP A 54 13.82 6.17 -13.30
CA ASP A 54 14.85 5.38 -13.99
C ASP A 54 15.46 6.14 -15.18
N LYS A 55 14.64 6.97 -15.84
CA LYS A 55 15.06 7.79 -16.97
C LYS A 55 15.78 9.07 -16.54
N ASP A 56 15.22 9.80 -15.59
CA ASP A 56 15.66 11.14 -15.21
C ASP A 56 16.71 11.11 -14.09
N GLY A 57 16.82 10.00 -13.36
CA GLY A 57 17.72 9.82 -12.24
C GLY A 57 17.28 10.54 -10.97
N PHE A 58 18.07 10.40 -9.90
CA PHE A 58 17.77 10.98 -8.58
C PHE A 58 18.23 12.43 -8.41
N ILE A 59 19.08 12.90 -9.31
CA ILE A 59 19.72 14.21 -9.22
C ILE A 59 19.43 14.95 -10.52
N GLU A 60 18.98 16.21 -10.42
CA GLU A 60 18.81 17.11 -11.56
C GLU A 60 19.72 18.34 -11.42
N GLU A 61 20.32 18.75 -12.53
CA GLU A 61 21.07 20.01 -12.59
C GLU A 61 20.11 21.19 -12.69
N TYR A 62 20.50 22.33 -12.12
CA TYR A 62 19.74 23.57 -12.23
C TYR A 62 20.64 24.76 -12.55
N CYS A 63 20.05 25.79 -13.15
CA CYS A 63 20.68 27.06 -13.48
C CYS A 63 19.78 28.21 -13.03
N ASN A 64 20.20 28.96 -12.01
CA ASN A 64 19.45 30.10 -11.44
C ASN A 64 20.01 31.44 -11.93
N GLY A 65 20.20 31.56 -13.25
CA GLY A 65 20.80 32.74 -13.88
C GLY A 65 22.26 32.53 -14.26
N LYS A 66 22.87 33.57 -14.84
CA LYS A 66 24.25 33.51 -15.34
C LYS A 66 25.19 33.20 -14.18
N ASP A 67 25.96 32.13 -14.30
CA ASP A 67 26.97 31.66 -13.34
C ASP A 67 26.45 31.03 -12.04
N GLN A 68 25.16 30.67 -11.94
CA GLN A 68 24.61 29.94 -10.80
C GLN A 68 24.15 28.53 -11.19
N TYR A 69 25.05 27.56 -11.05
CA TYR A 69 24.79 26.14 -11.35
C TYR A 69 24.90 25.27 -10.10
N GLY A 70 24.17 24.16 -10.10
CA GLY A 70 24.28 23.16 -9.04
C GLY A 70 23.45 21.92 -9.32
N THR A 71 23.46 21.00 -8.37
CA THR A 71 22.67 19.77 -8.40
C THR A 71 21.70 19.76 -7.24
N LYS A 72 20.49 19.27 -7.46
CA LYS A 72 19.47 19.07 -6.42
C LYS A 72 18.78 17.72 -6.62
N GLU A 73 17.98 17.31 -5.64
CA GLU A 73 17.09 16.15 -5.82
C GLU A 73 16.19 16.37 -7.05
N SER A 74 16.08 15.34 -7.89
CA SER A 74 15.23 15.40 -9.07
C SER A 74 13.75 15.48 -8.72
N THR A 75 13.00 16.17 -9.57
CA THR A 75 11.55 16.25 -9.46
C THR A 75 10.91 14.86 -9.55
N ALA A 76 11.51 13.97 -10.36
CA ALA A 76 11.11 12.57 -10.47
C ALA A 76 11.29 11.81 -9.14
N SER A 77 12.46 11.94 -8.49
CA SER A 77 12.75 11.33 -7.18
C SER A 77 11.77 11.80 -6.12
N LYS A 78 11.52 13.11 -6.06
CA LYS A 78 10.62 13.69 -5.08
C LYS A 78 9.17 13.22 -5.27
N ALA A 79 8.70 13.16 -6.52
CA ALA A 79 7.37 12.68 -6.85
C ALA A 79 7.20 11.19 -6.50
N TYR A 80 8.17 10.35 -6.89
CA TYR A 80 8.17 8.92 -6.57
C TYR A 80 8.18 8.68 -5.05
N SER A 81 9.11 9.30 -4.33
CA SER A 81 9.25 9.15 -2.88
C SER A 81 7.99 9.57 -2.12
N THR A 82 7.36 10.67 -2.54
CA THR A 82 6.09 11.14 -1.95
C THR A 82 4.96 10.14 -2.21
N ALA A 83 4.82 9.67 -3.45
CA ALA A 83 3.82 8.67 -3.82
C ALA A 83 4.02 7.36 -3.05
N LEU A 84 5.26 6.89 -2.91
CA LEU A 84 5.58 5.64 -2.23
C LEU A 84 5.26 5.72 -0.73
N LYS A 85 5.60 6.85 -0.09
CA LYS A 85 5.23 7.11 1.30
C LYS A 85 3.72 7.07 1.50
N ASN A 86 2.97 7.72 0.62
CA ASN A 86 1.50 7.75 0.69
C ASN A 86 0.90 6.37 0.45
N TYR A 87 1.40 5.62 -0.54
CA TYR A 87 0.99 4.24 -0.81
C TYR A 87 1.22 3.35 0.42
N ASN A 88 2.42 3.40 1.01
CA ASN A 88 2.72 2.64 2.22
C ASN A 88 1.81 3.01 3.39
N SER A 89 1.39 4.28 3.49
CA SER A 89 0.41 4.70 4.50
C SER A 89 -0.96 4.08 4.25
N LEU A 90 -1.46 4.14 3.01
CA LEU A 90 -2.74 3.52 2.61
C LEU A 90 -2.72 2.02 2.88
N ILE A 91 -1.64 1.33 2.50
CA ILE A 91 -1.49 -0.12 2.74
C ILE A 91 -1.52 -0.44 4.23
N ARG A 92 -0.82 0.32 5.08
CA ARG A 92 -0.89 0.12 6.55
C ARG A 92 -2.30 0.32 7.09
N THR A 93 -3.02 1.35 6.63
CA THR A 93 -4.42 1.57 7.00
C THR A 93 -5.28 0.37 6.58
N LEU A 94 -5.16 -0.08 5.33
CA LEU A 94 -5.88 -1.24 4.82
C LEU A 94 -5.60 -2.51 5.65
N LEU A 95 -4.32 -2.80 5.93
CA LEU A 95 -3.93 -3.94 6.77
C LEU A 95 -4.52 -3.85 8.18
N SER A 96 -4.63 -2.66 8.76
CA SER A 96 -5.24 -2.47 10.09
C SER A 96 -6.74 -2.73 10.11
N CYS A 97 -7.41 -2.63 8.96
CA CYS A 97 -8.83 -2.94 8.81
C CYS A 97 -9.09 -4.42 8.52
N MET A 98 -8.06 -5.22 8.20
CA MET A 98 -8.24 -6.64 7.97
C MET A 98 -8.66 -7.33 9.28
N PRO A 99 -9.45 -8.42 9.19
CA PRO A 99 -9.79 -9.21 10.37
C PRO A 99 -8.50 -9.65 11.04
N GLN A 100 -8.30 -9.23 12.29
CA GLN A 100 -7.20 -9.79 13.07
C GLN A 100 -7.55 -11.26 13.31
N LYS A 101 -6.61 -12.16 13.01
CA LYS A 101 -6.68 -13.50 13.58
C LYS A 101 -6.55 -13.29 15.07
N THR A 102 -7.68 -13.26 15.78
CA THR A 102 -7.62 -13.40 17.22
C THR A 102 -6.97 -14.76 17.46
N SER A 103 -5.88 -14.78 18.21
CA SER A 103 -5.25 -16.01 18.69
C SER A 103 -6.10 -16.69 19.78
N ASP A 104 -7.41 -16.45 19.79
CA ASP A 104 -8.33 -16.79 20.89
C ASP A 104 -8.63 -18.30 20.98
N ASP A 105 -7.98 -19.13 20.17
CA ASP A 105 -8.12 -20.60 20.19
C ASP A 105 -6.78 -21.34 20.37
N VAL A 106 -5.74 -20.68 20.89
CA VAL A 106 -4.63 -21.46 21.47
C VAL A 106 -5.01 -21.76 22.91
N ASP A 107 -5.64 -22.92 23.13
CA ASP A 107 -5.72 -23.55 24.45
C ASP A 107 -4.29 -23.74 24.96
N ASP A 108 -3.81 -22.78 25.74
CA ASP A 108 -2.49 -22.76 26.36
C ASP A 108 -2.41 -23.70 27.58
N GLY A 109 -3.49 -24.47 27.83
CA GLY A 109 -3.60 -25.41 28.92
C GLY A 109 -3.70 -24.73 30.29
N PHE A 110 -3.89 -23.41 30.36
CA PHE A 110 -3.99 -22.70 31.63
C PHE A 110 -5.19 -23.17 32.46
N GLU A 111 -6.36 -23.35 31.83
CA GLU A 111 -7.56 -23.87 32.50
C GLU A 111 -7.39 -25.32 32.96
N ALA A 112 -6.73 -26.15 32.15
CA ALA A 112 -6.38 -27.52 32.53
C ALA A 112 -5.45 -27.53 33.75
N PHE A 113 -4.46 -26.65 33.80
CA PHE A 113 -3.55 -26.49 34.94
C PHE A 113 -4.30 -26.05 36.21
N VAL A 114 -5.14 -25.02 36.13
CA VAL A 114 -5.96 -24.55 37.27
C VAL A 114 -6.90 -25.64 37.79
N GLY A 115 -7.45 -26.47 36.90
CA GLY A 115 -8.25 -27.64 37.27
C GLY A 115 -7.49 -28.68 38.12
N THR A 116 -6.17 -28.80 37.94
CA THR A 116 -5.34 -29.72 38.75
C THR A 116 -5.09 -29.24 40.17
N LEU A 117 -5.11 -27.92 40.40
CA LEU A 117 -4.88 -27.30 41.71
C LEU A 117 -6.11 -27.33 42.64
N LYS A 118 -7.29 -27.65 42.09
CA LYS A 118 -8.56 -27.71 42.83
C LYS A 118 -8.86 -29.10 43.41
N LYS A 119 -7.88 -29.99 43.52
CA LYS A 119 -7.99 -31.31 44.15
C LYS A 119 -7.32 -31.36 45.52
#